data_AF-A0A6J0TAK1-F1
#
_entry.id   AF-A0A6J0TAK1-F1
#
_cell.length_a   1.000
_cell.length_b   1.000
_cell.length_c   1.000
_cell.angle_alpha   90.00
_cell.angle_beta   90.00
_cell.angle_gamma   90.00
#
_symmetry.space_group_name_H-M   'P 1'
#
loop_
_entity.id
_entity.type
_entity.pdbx_description
1 polymer ?
#
loop_
_entity_poly.entity_id
_entity_poly.type
_entity_poly.pdbx_seq_one_letter_code
_entity_poly.pdbx_strand_id
1 'polypeptide(L)'
;MLLLHIFLLPWALSCWVHGAESHAFTITQLAYFLNRTSVEFVGNATLDGTLTHSLETHNGQVNVSQLWPLENSDAWKQRERKLQDYLNKFVLLVNLFVNERAASYPLQVHCMKGCQLTENGTNSFYEVLLNGTKFLTFYATRNYWTPLQDTSAAKYTSAKLNEYNETTTDLQFFLQKTCINFIREHTDMQGPLTGKQKGRSHTPLVLGVCIGALALMGLAVCIFLCTGGKR
;
A
#
# COMPACT_ATOMS: atom_id res chain seq x y z
N MET A 1 12.29 -14.97 -48.57
CA MET A 1 11.27 -15.49 -47.63
C MET A 1 11.63 -15.25 -46.15
N LEU A 2 12.51 -14.30 -45.80
CA LEU A 2 12.88 -14.00 -44.41
C LEU A 2 12.23 -12.72 -43.85
N LEU A 3 11.53 -11.95 -44.69
CA LEU A 3 10.91 -10.66 -44.32
C LEU A 3 9.46 -10.81 -43.84
N LEU A 4 8.78 -11.92 -44.16
CA LEU A 4 7.39 -12.16 -43.77
C LEU A 4 7.27 -12.63 -42.29
N HIS A 5 8.35 -13.16 -41.71
CA HIS A 5 8.36 -13.62 -40.31
C HIS A 5 8.61 -12.49 -39.29
N ILE A 6 9.13 -11.33 -39.73
CA ILE A 6 9.41 -10.20 -38.83
C ILE A 6 8.12 -9.42 -38.52
N PHE A 7 7.10 -9.48 -39.40
CA PHE A 7 5.84 -8.76 -39.22
C PHE A 7 4.80 -9.48 -38.33
N LEU A 8 5.02 -10.74 -37.96
CA LEU A 8 4.08 -11.52 -37.14
C LEU A 8 4.48 -11.57 -35.65
N LEU A 9 5.68 -11.12 -35.30
CA LEU A 9 6.16 -11.05 -33.90
C LEU A 9 5.51 -9.95 -33.03
N PRO A 10 5.00 -8.81 -33.54
CA PRO A 10 4.37 -7.80 -32.69
C PRO A 10 3.00 -8.21 -32.13
N TRP A 11 2.33 -9.20 -32.72
CA TRP A 11 1.00 -9.65 -32.28
C TRP A 11 1.03 -10.74 -31.21
N ALA A 12 2.16 -11.41 -31.03
CA ALA A 12 2.32 -12.43 -29.98
C ALA A 12 2.73 -11.81 -28.62
N LEU A 13 3.19 -10.56 -28.61
CA LEU A 13 3.62 -9.85 -27.39
C LEU A 13 2.51 -9.04 -26.71
N SER A 14 1.30 -8.96 -27.28
CA SER A 14 0.14 -8.31 -26.65
C SER A 14 -0.65 -9.23 -25.71
N CYS A 15 -0.25 -10.49 -25.56
CA CYS A 15 -0.84 -11.43 -24.58
C CYS A 15 -0.01 -11.56 -23.29
N TRP A 16 0.79 -10.55 -22.94
CA TRP A 16 1.44 -10.52 -21.64
C TRP A 16 0.56 -9.82 -20.60
N VAL A 17 -0.11 -10.67 -19.83
CA VAL A 17 -0.35 -10.52 -18.40
C VAL A 17 -1.26 -9.34 -18.05
N HIS A 18 -2.56 -9.49 -18.29
CA HIS A 18 -3.50 -9.03 -17.29
C HIS A 18 -3.33 -9.98 -16.10
N GLY A 19 -2.35 -9.68 -15.23
CA GLY A 19 -2.33 -10.29 -13.90
C GLY A 19 -3.64 -9.94 -13.22
N ALA A 20 -4.22 -10.90 -12.48
CA ALA A 20 -5.48 -10.68 -11.78
C ALA A 20 -5.41 -9.35 -11.00
N GLU A 21 -6.36 -8.46 -11.25
CA GLU A 21 -6.36 -7.14 -10.64
C GLU A 21 -6.42 -7.31 -9.12
N SER A 22 -5.44 -6.72 -8.43
CA SER A 22 -5.35 -6.80 -6.98
C SER A 22 -5.04 -5.43 -6.41
N HIS A 23 -5.90 -5.03 -5.48
CA HIS A 23 -5.72 -3.80 -4.74
C HIS A 23 -5.48 -4.08 -3.26
N ALA A 24 -4.61 -3.31 -2.64
CA ALA A 24 -4.23 -3.50 -1.25
C ALA A 24 -4.14 -2.16 -0.51
N PHE A 25 -4.74 -2.12 0.67
CA PHE A 25 -4.57 -1.04 1.63
C PHE A 25 -3.80 -1.56 2.83
N THR A 26 -2.58 -1.05 3.03
CA THR A 26 -1.67 -1.47 4.10
C THR A 26 -1.40 -0.30 5.03
N ILE A 27 -1.47 -0.55 6.33
CA ILE A 27 -1.24 0.42 7.40
C ILE A 27 -0.09 -0.11 8.26
N THR A 28 0.91 0.73 8.46
CA THR A 28 2.02 0.47 9.37
C THR A 28 1.98 1.48 10.52
N GLN A 29 2.20 0.99 11.74
CA GLN A 29 2.26 1.79 12.94
C GLN A 29 3.34 1.23 13.85
N LEU A 30 4.34 2.04 14.14
CA LEU A 30 5.39 1.75 15.09
C LEU A 30 5.25 2.70 16.27
N ALA A 31 5.19 2.13 17.47
CA ALA A 31 5.11 2.86 18.72
C ALA A 31 6.35 2.56 19.56
N TYR A 32 7.15 3.59 19.81
CA TYR A 32 8.33 3.55 20.66
C TYR A 32 7.96 4.07 22.05
N PHE A 33 7.89 3.19 23.03
CA PHE A 33 7.64 3.56 24.41
C PHE A 33 8.97 3.73 25.13
N LEU A 34 9.38 4.98 25.37
CA LEU A 34 10.56 5.29 26.18
C LEU A 34 10.29 4.99 27.66
N ASN A 35 9.05 5.28 28.08
CA ASN A 35 8.51 4.98 29.40
C ASN A 35 6.97 4.97 29.32
N ARG A 36 6.31 4.84 30.47
CA ARG A 36 4.84 4.77 30.56
C ARG A 36 4.11 5.98 29.96
N THR A 37 4.70 7.17 30.00
CA THR A 37 4.05 8.43 29.61
C THR A 37 4.61 9.05 28.34
N SER A 38 5.75 8.55 27.86
CA SER A 38 6.44 9.07 26.68
C SER A 38 6.45 8.01 25.59
N VAL A 39 5.67 8.27 24.55
CA VAL A 39 5.49 7.38 23.40
C VAL A 39 5.66 8.20 22.12
N GLU A 40 6.48 7.70 21.21
CA GLU A 40 6.63 8.25 19.87
C GLU A 40 6.02 7.30 18.85
N PHE A 41 5.19 7.84 17.97
CA PHE A 41 4.59 7.11 16.87
C PHE A 41 5.27 7.46 15.55
N VAL A 42 5.50 6.45 14.73
CA VAL A 42 5.87 6.58 13.32
C VAL A 42 5.04 5.58 12.53
N GLY A 43 4.43 6.00 11.43
CA GLY A 43 3.60 5.12 10.63
C GLY A 43 3.13 5.74 9.34
N ASN A 44 2.49 4.93 8.52
CA ASN A 44 1.92 5.36 7.26
C ASN A 44 0.83 4.40 6.80
N ALA A 45 0.12 4.80 5.75
CA ALA A 45 -0.69 3.87 4.98
C ALA A 45 -0.41 4.00 3.49
N THR A 46 -0.50 2.88 2.78
CA THR A 46 -0.36 2.79 1.32
C THR A 46 -1.60 2.19 0.70
N LEU A 47 -2.03 2.74 -0.43
CA LEU A 47 -3.03 2.16 -1.33
C LEU A 47 -2.30 1.78 -2.63
N ASP A 48 -2.26 0.49 -2.95
CA ASP A 48 -1.54 -0.06 -4.11
C ASP A 48 -0.07 0.38 -4.17
N GLY A 49 0.58 0.38 -3.00
CA GLY A 49 1.97 0.82 -2.85
C GLY A 49 2.17 2.34 -2.86
N THR A 50 1.15 3.13 -3.21
CA THR A 50 1.21 4.58 -3.16
C THR A 50 0.98 5.07 -1.74
N LEU A 51 1.91 5.86 -1.20
CA LEU A 51 1.79 6.47 0.12
C LEU A 51 0.59 7.43 0.16
N THR A 52 -0.37 7.18 1.07
CA THR A 52 -1.62 7.95 1.18
C THR A 52 -1.82 8.63 2.52
N HIS A 53 -1.22 8.12 3.58
CA HIS A 53 -1.34 8.69 4.92
C HIS A 53 -0.01 8.65 5.64
N SER A 54 0.18 9.57 6.58
CA SER A 54 1.30 9.60 7.52
C SER A 54 0.79 9.66 8.97
N LEU A 55 1.60 9.09 9.85
CA LEU A 55 1.47 9.15 11.30
C LEU A 55 2.85 9.47 11.86
N GLU A 56 2.99 10.56 12.60
CA GLU A 56 4.25 10.90 13.27
C GLU A 56 4.00 11.65 14.57
N THR A 57 4.85 11.41 15.57
CA THR A 57 4.93 12.26 16.75
C THR A 57 5.95 13.36 16.50
N HIS A 58 5.52 14.61 16.60
CA HIS A 58 6.37 15.78 16.49
C HIS A 58 6.14 16.69 17.70
N ASN A 59 7.22 17.03 18.42
CA ASN A 59 7.18 17.84 19.65
C ASN A 59 6.18 17.32 20.71
N GLY A 60 6.09 15.99 20.85
CA GLY A 60 5.19 15.34 21.81
C GLY A 60 3.71 15.31 21.39
N GLN A 61 3.37 15.84 20.22
CA GLN A 61 2.01 15.76 19.66
C GLN A 61 1.97 14.72 18.53
N VAL A 62 0.91 13.91 18.53
CA VAL A 62 0.67 12.90 17.50
C VAL A 62 -0.09 13.54 16.34
N ASN A 63 0.55 13.58 15.16
CA ASN A 63 0.00 14.10 13.94
C ASN A 63 -0.39 12.94 13.00
N VAL A 64 -1.61 13.00 12.48
CA VAL A 64 -2.12 12.08 11.46
C VAL A 64 -2.52 12.91 10.26
N SER A 65 -2.10 12.52 9.06
CA SER A 65 -2.41 13.28 7.84
C SER A 65 -2.81 12.34 6.71
N GLN A 66 -3.76 12.83 5.91
CA GLN A 66 -4.11 12.27 4.61
C GLN A 66 -3.36 13.08 3.55
N LEU A 67 -2.48 12.42 2.80
CA LEU A 67 -1.59 13.05 1.82
C LEU A 67 -2.24 13.20 0.44
N TRP A 68 -3.20 12.32 0.12
CA TRP A 68 -4.05 12.42 -1.07
C TRP A 68 -5.50 12.64 -0.67
N PRO A 69 -6.29 13.47 -1.36
CA PRO A 69 -7.66 13.79 -0.97
C PRO A 69 -8.64 12.62 -1.24
N LEU A 70 -8.41 11.46 -0.63
CA LEU A 70 -9.26 10.27 -0.76
C LEU A 70 -10.62 10.51 -0.10
N GLU A 71 -10.59 11.07 1.11
CA GLU A 71 -11.78 11.55 1.80
C GLU A 71 -11.91 13.06 1.72
N ASN A 72 -13.15 13.55 1.68
CA ASN A 72 -13.45 14.96 1.84
C ASN A 72 -13.14 15.46 3.28
N SER A 73 -13.13 16.79 3.47
CA SER A 73 -12.73 17.41 4.74
C SER A 73 -13.50 16.91 5.97
N ASP A 74 -14.83 16.72 5.85
CA ASP A 74 -15.65 16.32 6.99
C ASP A 74 -15.47 14.83 7.33
N ALA A 75 -15.41 13.98 6.32
CA ALA A 75 -15.11 12.56 6.48
C ALA A 75 -13.71 12.35 7.08
N TRP A 76 -12.71 13.06 6.56
CA TRP A 76 -11.35 13.01 7.08
C TRP A 76 -11.27 13.47 8.55
N LYS A 77 -11.90 14.59 8.91
CA LYS A 77 -11.94 15.05 10.33
C LYS A 77 -12.59 14.03 11.26
N GLN A 78 -13.58 13.27 10.78
CA GLN A 78 -14.16 12.19 11.57
C GLN A 78 -13.20 11.01 11.70
N ARG A 79 -12.50 10.64 10.62
CA ARG A 79 -11.49 9.57 10.63
C ARG A 79 -10.33 9.91 11.54
N GLU A 80 -9.79 11.12 11.44
CA GLU A 80 -8.71 11.62 12.27
C GLU A 80 -9.05 11.50 13.77
N ARG A 81 -10.24 11.93 14.19
CA ARG A 81 -10.69 11.78 15.59
C ARG A 81 -10.73 10.32 16.05
N LYS A 82 -11.21 9.41 15.20
CA LYS A 82 -11.24 7.96 15.51
C LYS A 82 -9.83 7.39 15.60
N LEU A 83 -8.91 7.82 14.75
CA LEU A 83 -7.51 7.41 14.79
C LEU A 83 -6.82 7.89 16.07
N GLN A 84 -7.05 9.14 16.47
CA GLN A 84 -6.54 9.68 17.73
C GLN A 84 -7.07 8.91 18.95
N ASP A 85 -8.37 8.60 19.00
CA ASP A 85 -8.96 7.77 20.05
C ASP A 85 -8.35 6.36 20.09
N TYR A 86 -8.17 5.73 18.93
CA TYR A 86 -7.50 4.44 18.81
C TYR A 86 -6.05 4.49 19.33
N LEU A 87 -5.26 5.51 18.97
CA LEU A 87 -3.87 5.64 19.42
C LEU A 87 -3.78 5.83 20.93
N ASN A 88 -4.68 6.63 21.52
CA ASN A 88 -4.77 6.79 22.97
C ASN A 88 -5.11 5.47 23.67
N LYS A 89 -6.12 4.74 23.19
CA LYS A 89 -6.48 3.42 23.72
C LYS A 89 -5.36 2.40 23.56
N PHE A 90 -4.64 2.45 22.45
CA PHE A 90 -3.48 1.59 22.20
C PHE A 90 -2.38 1.82 23.24
N VAL A 91 -2.03 3.06 23.56
CA VAL A 91 -1.04 3.39 24.63
C VAL A 91 -1.49 2.83 25.97
N LEU A 92 -2.76 3.06 26.34
CA LEU A 92 -3.32 2.57 27.60
C LEU A 92 -3.25 1.04 27.70
N LEU A 93 -3.59 0.34 26.63
CA LEU A 93 -3.59 -1.11 26.57
C LEU A 93 -2.18 -1.71 26.67
N VAL A 94 -1.22 -1.15 25.95
CA VAL A 94 0.19 -1.57 26.03
C VAL A 94 0.71 -1.36 27.45
N ASN A 95 0.50 -0.18 28.03
CA ASN A 95 0.91 0.13 29.41
C ASN A 95 0.30 -0.85 30.43
N LEU A 96 -0.97 -1.25 30.24
CA LEU A 96 -1.62 -2.25 31.08
C LEU A 96 -0.92 -3.60 30.99
N PHE A 97 -0.62 -4.09 29.79
CA PHE A 97 0.09 -5.36 29.62
C PHE A 97 1.51 -5.34 30.18
N VAL A 98 2.21 -4.21 30.06
CA VAL A 98 3.53 -4.03 30.65
C VAL A 98 3.48 -4.20 32.17
N ASN A 99 2.51 -3.56 32.83
CA ASN A 99 2.33 -3.66 34.28
C ASN A 99 1.94 -5.09 34.71
N GLU A 100 1.01 -5.73 33.98
CA GLU A 100 0.48 -7.06 34.31
C GLU A 100 1.49 -8.19 34.10
N ARG A 101 2.51 -8.00 33.25
CA ARG A 101 3.49 -9.05 32.92
C ARG A 101 4.93 -8.67 33.21
N ALA A 102 5.15 -7.61 34.00
CA ALA A 102 6.46 -7.11 34.37
C ALA A 102 7.41 -6.94 33.16
N ALA A 103 6.86 -6.56 31.99
CA ALA A 103 7.70 -6.15 30.88
C ALA A 103 8.41 -4.84 31.27
N SER A 104 9.53 -4.55 30.62
CA SER A 104 10.32 -3.36 30.93
C SER A 104 10.33 -2.40 29.75
N TYR A 105 10.29 -1.10 30.06
CA TYR A 105 10.64 -0.06 29.11
C TYR A 105 12.18 0.04 28.97
N PRO A 106 12.69 0.54 27.84
CA PRO A 106 11.95 0.90 26.63
C PRO A 106 11.46 -0.34 25.87
N LEU A 107 10.37 -0.19 25.12
CA LEU A 107 9.86 -1.23 24.23
C LEU A 107 9.30 -0.65 22.94
N GLN A 108 9.25 -1.49 21.91
CA GLN A 108 8.75 -1.15 20.59
C GLN A 108 7.63 -2.10 20.20
N VAL A 109 6.49 -1.54 19.81
CA VAL A 109 5.37 -2.30 19.24
C VAL A 109 5.18 -1.87 17.80
N HIS A 110 5.40 -2.79 16.87
CA HIS A 110 5.17 -2.57 15.45
C HIS A 110 3.93 -3.35 15.02
N CYS A 111 2.90 -2.62 14.59
CA CYS A 111 1.68 -3.15 14.02
C CYS A 111 1.69 -2.97 12.51
N MET A 112 1.44 -4.05 11.78
CA MET A 112 1.21 -4.02 10.34
C MET A 112 -0.16 -4.66 10.08
N LYS A 113 -1.09 -3.89 9.52
CA LYS A 113 -2.47 -4.34 9.29
C LYS A 113 -2.99 -3.84 7.97
N GLY A 114 -3.99 -4.51 7.42
CA GLY A 114 -4.54 -4.10 6.15
C GLY A 114 -5.49 -5.12 5.55
N CYS A 115 -5.86 -4.86 4.32
CA CYS A 115 -6.72 -5.71 3.54
C CYS A 115 -6.34 -5.67 2.07
N GLN A 116 -6.77 -6.69 1.36
CA GLN A 116 -6.53 -6.88 -0.06
C GLN A 116 -7.82 -7.33 -0.73
N LEU A 117 -8.11 -6.73 -1.87
CA LEU A 117 -9.17 -7.12 -2.78
C LEU A 117 -8.52 -7.75 -4.02
N THR A 118 -9.02 -8.92 -4.41
CA THR A 118 -8.59 -9.68 -5.59
C THR A 118 -9.82 -10.21 -6.31
N GLU A 119 -9.66 -10.67 -7.54
CA GLU A 119 -10.71 -11.42 -8.27
C GLU A 119 -11.23 -12.65 -7.49
N ASN A 120 -10.34 -13.29 -6.72
CA ASN A 120 -10.65 -14.48 -5.93
C ASN A 120 -11.28 -14.18 -4.56
N GLY A 121 -11.53 -12.90 -4.25
CA GLY A 121 -12.14 -12.45 -3.01
C GLY A 121 -11.25 -11.51 -2.21
N THR A 122 -11.52 -11.46 -0.91
CA THR A 122 -10.90 -10.50 0.01
C THR A 122 -10.02 -11.20 1.03
N ASN A 123 -8.86 -10.62 1.31
CA ASN A 123 -7.98 -11.05 2.39
C ASN A 123 -7.72 -9.90 3.36
N SER A 124 -7.44 -10.22 4.62
CA SER A 124 -7.09 -9.24 5.65
C SER A 124 -6.01 -9.78 6.56
N PHE A 125 -5.17 -8.89 7.07
CA PHE A 125 -4.08 -9.25 7.98
C PHE A 125 -3.92 -8.21 9.08
N TYR A 126 -3.45 -8.68 10.24
CA TYR A 126 -2.91 -7.82 11.28
C TYR A 126 -1.86 -8.61 12.05
N GLU A 127 -0.62 -8.17 11.94
CA GLU A 127 0.55 -8.72 12.61
C GLU A 127 1.11 -7.70 13.59
N VAL A 128 1.58 -8.18 14.73
CA VAL A 128 2.22 -7.40 15.78
C VAL A 128 3.60 -7.95 16.06
N LEU A 129 4.60 -7.09 16.04
CA LEU A 129 5.95 -7.39 16.48
C LEU A 129 6.21 -6.63 17.78
N LEU A 130 6.86 -7.30 18.73
CA LEU A 130 7.34 -6.73 19.98
C LEU A 130 8.86 -6.77 19.94
N ASN A 131 9.50 -5.59 20.06
CA ASN A 131 10.96 -5.43 19.98
C ASN A 131 11.56 -6.13 18.73
N GLY A 132 10.91 -5.94 17.58
CA GLY A 132 11.33 -6.52 16.29
C GLY A 132 11.03 -8.02 16.13
N THR A 133 10.49 -8.70 17.14
CA THR A 133 10.17 -10.13 17.08
C THR A 133 8.68 -10.35 16.88
N LYS A 134 8.28 -11.26 16.00
CA LYS A 134 6.86 -11.62 15.77
C LYS A 134 6.19 -11.98 17.08
N PHE A 135 5.12 -11.29 17.47
CA PHE A 135 4.50 -11.44 18.79
C PHE A 135 3.11 -12.04 18.69
N LEU A 136 2.22 -11.44 17.90
CA LEU A 136 0.83 -11.88 17.71
C LEU A 136 0.41 -11.72 16.26
N THR A 137 -0.60 -12.49 15.86
CA THR A 137 -1.35 -12.26 14.62
C THR A 137 -2.85 -12.38 14.89
N PHE A 138 -3.64 -11.56 14.23
CA PHE A 138 -5.10 -11.66 14.25
C PHE A 138 -5.61 -12.33 12.97
N TYR A 139 -6.29 -13.46 13.14
CA TYR A 139 -6.96 -14.15 12.04
C TYR A 139 -8.38 -13.63 11.90
N ALA A 140 -8.58 -12.67 10.99
CA ALA A 140 -9.88 -12.06 10.76
C ALA A 140 -10.96 -13.08 10.36
N THR A 141 -10.61 -14.18 9.69
CA THR A 141 -11.58 -15.25 9.35
C THR A 141 -12.09 -16.03 10.56
N ARG A 142 -11.31 -16.08 11.65
CA ARG A 142 -11.64 -16.79 12.89
C ARG A 142 -12.02 -15.85 14.04
N ASN A 143 -11.93 -14.54 13.81
CA ASN A 143 -12.11 -13.50 14.83
C ASN A 143 -11.25 -13.75 16.08
N TYR A 144 -9.95 -14.06 15.89
CA TYR A 144 -9.11 -14.55 16.98
C TYR A 144 -7.65 -14.13 16.89
N TRP A 145 -7.08 -13.70 18.01
CA TRP A 145 -5.65 -13.41 18.20
C TRP A 145 -4.88 -14.66 18.58
N THR A 146 -3.83 -14.97 17.82
CA THR A 146 -2.94 -16.11 18.08
C THR A 146 -1.55 -15.63 18.50
N PRO A 147 -0.95 -16.19 19.56
CA PRO A 147 0.42 -15.91 19.91
C PRO A 147 1.38 -16.59 18.95
N LEU A 148 2.41 -15.86 18.50
CA LEU A 148 3.44 -16.36 17.60
C LEU A 148 4.72 -16.79 18.33
N GLN A 149 4.77 -16.60 19.64
CA GLN A 149 5.85 -17.05 20.51
C GLN A 149 5.28 -17.81 21.70
N ASP A 150 6.06 -18.79 22.17
CA ASP A 150 5.73 -19.57 23.37
C ASP A 150 6.16 -18.85 24.67
N THR A 151 5.78 -17.57 24.81
CA THR A 151 6.09 -16.76 25.99
C THR A 151 4.83 -16.49 26.82
N SER A 152 5.01 -16.33 28.13
CA SER A 152 3.91 -15.97 29.04
C SER A 152 3.26 -14.63 28.66
N ALA A 153 4.05 -13.67 28.17
CA ALA A 153 3.57 -12.40 27.67
C ALA A 153 2.69 -12.57 26.42
N ALA A 154 3.15 -13.29 25.40
CA ALA A 154 2.37 -13.49 24.16
C ALA A 154 1.05 -14.23 24.44
N LYS A 155 1.10 -15.32 25.23
CA LYS A 155 -0.10 -16.07 25.62
C LYS A 155 -1.09 -15.21 26.40
N TYR A 156 -0.61 -14.42 27.36
CA TYR A 156 -1.47 -13.55 28.14
C TYR A 156 -2.11 -12.45 27.30
N THR A 157 -1.31 -11.76 26.48
CA THR A 157 -1.83 -10.69 25.63
C THR A 157 -2.85 -11.24 24.64
N SER A 158 -2.58 -12.39 24.00
CA SER A 158 -3.57 -13.06 23.14
C SER A 158 -4.85 -13.38 23.90
N ALA A 159 -4.76 -14.01 25.08
CA ALA A 159 -5.94 -14.32 25.89
C ALA A 159 -6.76 -13.07 26.21
N LYS A 160 -6.10 -11.99 26.64
CA LYS A 160 -6.77 -10.73 26.97
C LYS A 160 -7.39 -10.02 25.79
N LEU A 161 -6.70 -9.97 24.64
CA LEU A 161 -7.28 -9.38 23.43
C LEU A 161 -8.50 -10.18 22.92
N ASN A 162 -8.57 -11.48 23.22
CA ASN A 162 -9.71 -12.32 22.84
C ASN A 162 -10.92 -12.23 23.79
N GLU A 163 -10.82 -11.49 24.91
CA GLU A 163 -11.93 -11.31 25.87
C GLU A 163 -12.89 -10.18 25.47
N TYR A 164 -12.48 -9.25 24.60
CA TYR A 164 -13.22 -8.02 24.31
C TYR A 164 -13.64 -7.90 22.85
N ASN A 165 -14.83 -7.35 22.61
CA ASN A 165 -15.39 -7.16 21.28
C ASN A 165 -14.60 -6.11 20.48
N GLU A 166 -14.11 -5.08 21.15
CA GLU A 166 -13.35 -3.98 20.56
C GLU A 166 -12.06 -4.47 19.89
N THR A 167 -11.43 -5.50 20.48
CA THR A 167 -10.19 -6.11 19.98
C THR A 167 -10.44 -7.34 19.12
N THR A 168 -11.68 -7.81 19.00
CA THR A 168 -12.06 -8.94 18.14
C THR A 168 -13.09 -8.50 17.09
N THR A 169 -14.38 -8.53 17.41
CA THR A 169 -15.49 -8.26 16.50
C THR A 169 -15.37 -6.90 15.78
N ASP A 170 -15.05 -5.82 16.49
CA ASP A 170 -14.91 -4.49 15.89
C ASP A 170 -13.68 -4.41 14.99
N LEU A 171 -12.59 -5.09 15.39
CA LEU A 171 -11.38 -5.20 14.59
C LEU A 171 -11.61 -6.03 13.31
N GLN A 172 -12.35 -7.14 13.42
CA GLN A 172 -12.77 -7.95 12.28
C GLN A 172 -13.62 -7.11 11.32
N PHE A 173 -14.59 -6.37 11.83
CA PHE A 173 -15.41 -5.46 11.04
C PHE A 173 -14.55 -4.40 10.33
N PHE A 174 -13.62 -3.77 11.05
CA PHE A 174 -12.69 -2.81 10.45
C PHE A 174 -11.89 -3.43 9.29
N LEU A 175 -11.29 -4.61 9.49
CA LEU A 175 -10.43 -5.25 8.49
C LEU A 175 -11.20 -5.80 7.29
N GLN A 176 -12.35 -6.43 7.51
CA GLN A 176 -13.10 -7.14 6.47
C GLN A 176 -14.16 -6.28 5.77
N LYS A 177 -14.62 -5.21 6.41
CA LYS A 177 -15.65 -4.30 5.85
C LYS A 177 -15.09 -2.92 5.59
N THR A 178 -14.65 -2.21 6.64
CA THR A 178 -14.22 -0.81 6.51
C THR A 178 -13.04 -0.67 5.55
N CYS A 179 -12.00 -1.48 5.75
CA CYS A 179 -10.80 -1.45 4.91
C CYS A 179 -11.11 -1.85 3.46
N ILE A 180 -11.90 -2.92 3.25
CA ILE A 180 -12.25 -3.36 1.89
C ILE A 180 -13.12 -2.33 1.17
N ASN A 181 -14.07 -1.69 1.86
CA ASN A 181 -14.87 -0.63 1.27
C ASN A 181 -14.01 0.59 0.92
N PHE A 182 -13.04 0.93 1.78
CA PHE A 182 -12.08 1.99 1.49
C PHE A 182 -11.28 1.71 0.21
N ILE A 183 -10.84 0.47 -0.01
CA ILE A 183 -10.23 0.07 -1.29
C ILE A 183 -11.21 0.35 -2.44
N ARG A 184 -12.42 -0.23 -2.40
CA ARG A 184 -13.42 -0.07 -3.48
C ARG A 184 -13.75 1.38 -3.80
N GLU A 185 -13.83 2.24 -2.79
CA GLU A 185 -14.16 3.66 -2.95
C GLU A 185 -13.02 4.46 -3.61
N HIS A 186 -11.80 3.96 -3.57
CA HIS A 186 -10.60 4.73 -3.93
C HIS A 186 -9.70 4.09 -4.99
N THR A 187 -9.98 2.84 -5.40
CA THR A 187 -9.22 2.16 -6.45
C THR A 187 -9.64 2.49 -7.87
N ASP A 188 -10.68 3.30 -8.05
CA ASP A 188 -11.03 3.91 -9.35
C ASP A 188 -10.34 5.26 -9.59
N MET A 189 -9.44 5.69 -8.69
CA MET A 189 -8.67 6.94 -8.85
C MET A 189 -7.50 6.79 -9.85
N GLN A 190 -7.82 6.40 -11.09
CA GLN A 190 -7.15 6.88 -12.30
C GLN A 190 -7.99 7.98 -13.02
N GLY A 191 -8.81 8.73 -12.27
CA GLY A 191 -9.26 10.05 -12.70
C GLY A 191 -8.12 11.05 -12.49
N PRO A 192 -7.70 11.82 -13.51
CA PRO A 192 -6.50 12.64 -13.42
C PRO A 192 -6.66 13.68 -12.30
N LEU A 193 -5.86 13.53 -11.25
CA LEU A 193 -5.50 14.66 -10.40
C LEU A 193 -4.92 15.70 -11.34
N THR A 194 -5.69 16.77 -11.56
CA THR A 194 -5.36 17.87 -12.44
C THR A 194 -4.14 18.64 -11.93
N GLY A 195 -2.97 18.05 -12.13
CA GLY A 195 -1.72 18.73 -12.35
C GLY A 195 -1.37 18.49 -13.82
N LYS A 196 -1.47 19.52 -14.66
CA LYS A 196 -0.96 19.50 -16.03
C LYS A 196 0.53 19.14 -15.99
N GLN A 197 0.87 17.86 -16.13
CA GLN A 197 2.08 17.46 -16.83
C GLN A 197 1.67 16.64 -18.04
N LYS A 198 1.66 17.36 -19.17
CA LYS A 198 1.64 16.78 -20.51
C LYS A 198 2.88 15.91 -20.63
N GLY A 199 2.74 14.61 -20.33
CA GLY A 199 3.72 13.60 -20.70
C GLY A 199 4.03 13.79 -22.17
N ARG A 200 5.29 14.09 -22.48
CA ARG A 200 5.72 14.39 -23.85
C ARG A 200 5.61 13.08 -24.63
N SER A 201 4.50 12.92 -25.34
CA SER A 201 4.33 11.87 -26.33
C SER A 201 5.55 11.92 -27.27
N HIS A 202 6.30 10.81 -27.31
CA HIS A 202 7.42 10.61 -28.24
C HIS A 202 6.96 10.21 -29.64
N THR A 203 5.64 10.11 -29.85
CA THR A 203 4.99 9.85 -31.13
C THR A 203 5.43 10.79 -32.27
N PRO A 204 5.63 12.12 -32.08
CA PRO A 204 6.13 12.98 -33.15
C PRO A 204 7.63 12.78 -33.43
N LEU A 205 8.42 12.33 -32.44
CA LEU A 205 9.84 12.02 -32.64
C LEU A 205 10.01 10.74 -33.47
N VAL A 206 9.23 9.70 -33.13
CA VAL A 206 9.21 8.43 -33.89
C VAL A 206 8.71 8.66 -35.31
N LEU A 207 7.63 9.44 -35.49
CA LEU A 207 7.14 9.80 -36.82
C LEU A 207 8.18 10.59 -37.61
N GLY A 208 8.87 11.54 -36.97
CA GLY A 208 9.96 12.31 -37.58
C GLY A 208 11.12 11.43 -38.04
N VAL A 209 11.55 10.47 -37.23
CA VAL A 209 12.61 9.51 -37.59
C VAL A 209 12.18 8.61 -38.75
N CYS A 210 10.95 8.11 -38.75
CA CYS A 210 10.41 7.30 -39.85
C CYS A 210 10.35 8.08 -41.17
N ILE A 211 9.86 9.32 -41.15
CA ILE A 211 9.79 10.17 -42.34
C ILE A 211 11.20 10.50 -42.85
N GLY A 212 12.14 10.80 -41.94
CA GLY A 212 13.53 11.06 -42.30
C GLY A 212 14.21 9.86 -42.95
N ALA A 213 14.00 8.65 -42.42
CA ALA A 213 14.55 7.42 -43.00
C ALA A 213 13.98 7.13 -44.41
N LEU A 214 12.68 7.36 -44.63
CA LEU A 214 12.05 7.20 -45.94
C LEU A 214 12.58 8.20 -46.97
N ALA A 215 12.84 9.45 -46.56
CA ALA A 215 13.43 10.46 -47.43
C ALA A 215 14.85 10.08 -47.88
N LEU A 216 15.69 9.58 -46.97
CA LEU A 216 17.05 9.12 -47.28
C LEU A 216 17.05 7.92 -48.24
N MET A 217 16.13 6.97 -48.05
CA MET A 217 15.96 5.83 -48.96
C MET A 217 15.53 6.29 -50.36
N GLY A 218 14.60 7.24 -50.46
CA GLY A 218 14.18 7.82 -51.73
C GLY A 218 15.34 8.52 -52.45
N LEU A 219 16.17 9.27 -51.72
CA LEU A 219 17.34 9.94 -52.25
C LEU A 219 18.39 8.96 -52.79
N ALA A 220 18.64 7.85 -52.07
CA ALA A 220 19.55 6.80 -52.52
C ALA A 220 19.05 6.10 -53.80
N VAL A 221 17.74 5.83 -53.91
CA VAL A 221 17.14 5.25 -55.12
C VAL A 221 17.21 6.22 -56.30
N CYS A 222 16.93 7.51 -56.08
CA CYS A 222 17.08 8.53 -57.12
C CYS A 222 18.53 8.65 -57.60
N ILE A 223 19.52 8.64 -56.71
CA ILE A 223 20.94 8.65 -57.09
C ILE A 223 21.28 7.39 -57.88
N PHE A 224 20.82 6.21 -57.45
CA PHE A 224 21.07 4.95 -58.16
C PHE A 224 20.44 4.95 -59.57
N LEU A 225 19.24 5.50 -59.74
CA LEU A 225 18.60 5.63 -61.06
C LEU A 225 19.27 6.68 -61.94
N CYS A 226 19.75 7.78 -61.37
CA CYS A 226 20.43 8.85 -62.11
C CYS A 226 21.88 8.51 -62.47
N THR A 227 22.54 7.62 -61.73
CA THR A 227 23.95 7.23 -61.95
C THR A 227 24.12 5.82 -62.52
N GLY A 228 23.15 4.93 -62.34
CA GLY A 228 23.18 3.52 -62.75
C GLY A 228 22.57 3.24 -64.13
N GLY A 229 22.79 4.15 -65.09
CA GLY A 229 22.19 4.12 -66.42
C GLY A 229 23.20 4.18 -67.56
N LYS A 230 24.30 3.43 -67.49
CA LYS A 230 25.08 3.01 -68.68
C LYS A 230 25.94 1.79 -68.33
N ARG A 231 25.86 0.79 -69.22
CA ARG A 231 26.58 -0.50 -69.25
C ARG A 231 28.00 -0.46 -68.71
#